data_AF-A0A5C5ZAR6-F1
#
_entry.id   AF-A0A5C5ZAR6-F1
#
_cell.length_a   1.000
_cell.length_b   1.000
_cell.length_c   1.000
_cell.angle_alpha   90.00
_cell.angle_beta   90.00
_cell.angle_gamma   90.00
#
_symmetry.space_group_name_H-M   'P 1'
#
loop_
_entity.id
_entity.type
_entity.pdbx_description
1 polymer ?
#
loop_
_entity_poly.entity_id
_entity_poly.type
_entity_poly.pdbx_seq_one_letter_code
_entity_poly.pdbx_strand_id
1 'polypeptide(L)'
;MKDPFIEREWATLCDHLTECASAIAENKTEQSDYLLQARQFSDQTVPAVYRELLNRTAAAAQLAIRWQNCEQEAMIDETLDESFPASDPPAFSHAHA
;
A
#
# COMPACT_ATOMS: atom_id res chain seq x y z
N MET A 1 1.85 26.78 -20.67
CA MET A 1 1.59 27.62 -19.49
C MET A 1 1.50 26.67 -18.32
N LYS A 2 2.46 26.71 -17.38
CA LYS A 2 2.42 25.82 -16.21
C LYS A 2 1.35 26.34 -15.25
N ASP A 3 0.53 25.45 -14.71
CA ASP A 3 -0.55 25.82 -13.80
C ASP A 3 0.03 26.03 -12.39
N PRO A 4 0.03 27.26 -11.84
CA PRO A 4 0.58 27.52 -10.51
C PRO A 4 -0.14 26.76 -9.40
N PHE A 5 -1.39 26.33 -9.62
CA PHE A 5 -2.09 25.44 -8.71
C PHE A 5 -1.41 24.07 -8.64
N ILE A 6 -1.14 23.45 -9.79
CA ILE A 6 -0.54 22.11 -9.84
C ILE A 6 0.86 22.09 -9.22
N GLU A 7 1.66 23.14 -9.44
CA GLU A 7 3.00 23.25 -8.84
C GLU A 7 2.92 23.31 -7.31
N ARG A 8 1.98 24.10 -6.77
CA ARG A 8 1.78 24.20 -5.32
C ARG A 8 1.26 22.89 -4.73
N GLU A 9 0.25 22.28 -5.33
CA GLU A 9 -0.30 21.02 -4.81
C GLU A 9 0.71 19.88 -4.89
N TRP A 10 1.57 19.87 -5.92
CA TRP A 10 2.68 18.91 -6.01
C TRP A 10 3.69 19.09 -4.86
N ALA A 11 4.05 20.33 -4.54
CA ALA A 11 4.94 20.63 -3.41
C ALA A 11 4.31 20.17 -2.08
N THR A 12 3.06 20.54 -1.81
CA THR A 12 2.32 20.10 -0.62
C THR A 12 2.25 18.58 -0.51
N LEU A 13 2.02 17.87 -1.64
CA LEU A 13 2.00 16.41 -1.66
C LEU A 13 3.35 15.81 -1.25
N CYS A 14 4.45 16.36 -1.76
CA CYS A 14 5.81 15.90 -1.44
C CYS A 14 6.15 16.13 0.04
N ASP A 15 5.76 17.29 0.58
CA ASP A 15 5.95 17.64 1.99
C ASP A 15 5.19 16.67 2.89
N HIS A 16 3.89 16.46 2.62
CA HIS A 16 3.07 15.50 3.37
C HIS A 16 3.59 14.06 3.27
N LEU A 17 4.07 13.63 2.10
CA LEU A 17 4.62 12.29 1.95
C LEU A 17 5.88 12.08 2.82
N THR A 18 6.71 13.11 2.94
CA THR A 18 7.92 13.10 3.78
C THR A 18 7.56 13.07 5.28
N GLU A 19 6.53 13.82 5.67
CA GLU A 19 5.98 13.76 7.03
C GLU A 19 5.41 12.38 7.35
N CYS A 20 4.63 11.78 6.44
CA CYS A 20 4.12 10.42 6.58
C CYS A 20 5.23 9.39 6.72
N ALA A 21 6.29 9.47 5.89
CA ALA A 21 7.45 8.57 5.99
C ALA A 21 8.09 8.62 7.39
N SER A 22 8.16 9.80 8.00
CA SER A 22 8.70 9.97 9.35
C SER A 22 7.76 9.52 10.45
N ALA A 23 6.45 9.69 10.26
CA ALA A 23 5.44 9.34 11.26
C ALA A 23 5.13 7.84 11.31
N ILE A 24 5.25 7.14 10.17
CA ILE A 24 4.97 5.69 10.08
C ILE A 24 6.17 4.85 10.54
N ALA A 25 7.40 5.33 10.36
CA ALA A 25 8.58 4.58 10.76
C ALA A 25 8.68 4.39 12.29
N GLU A 26 8.89 3.16 12.74
CA GLU A 26 9.04 2.86 14.17
C GLU A 26 10.49 3.01 14.64
N ASN A 27 11.44 2.78 13.72
CA ASN A 27 12.87 2.83 14.00
C ASN A 27 13.62 3.73 12.99
N LYS A 28 14.85 4.10 13.37
CA LYS A 28 15.68 5.02 12.57
C LYS A 28 16.11 4.45 11.21
N THR A 29 16.17 3.13 11.09
CA THR A 29 16.56 2.46 9.85
C THR A 29 15.42 2.57 8.83
N GLU A 30 14.21 2.16 9.21
CA GLU A 30 12.99 2.33 8.40
C GLU A 30 12.74 3.79 8.06
N GLN A 31 12.91 4.69 9.02
CA GLN A 31 12.75 6.12 8.79
C GLN A 31 13.69 6.60 7.67
N SER A 32 14.94 6.15 7.68
CA SER A 32 15.91 6.51 6.64
C SER A 32 15.50 5.95 5.27
N ASP A 33 15.02 4.71 5.23
CA ASP A 33 14.58 4.06 3.99
C ASP A 33 13.30 4.69 3.42
N TYR A 34 12.31 5.00 4.26
CA TYR A 34 11.07 5.64 3.84
C TYR A 34 11.32 7.08 3.39
N LEU A 35 12.20 7.82 4.08
CA LEU A 35 12.62 9.16 3.64
C LEU A 35 13.35 9.12 2.30
N LEU A 36 14.19 8.12 2.05
CA LEU A 36 14.84 7.95 0.76
C LEU A 36 13.81 7.70 -0.35
N GLN A 37 12.82 6.85 -0.10
CA GLN A 37 11.73 6.58 -1.05
C GLN A 37 10.88 7.82 -1.31
N ALA A 38 10.54 8.58 -0.27
CA ALA A 38 9.81 9.85 -0.39
C ALA A 38 10.59 10.87 -1.24
N ARG A 39 11.91 10.95 -1.04
CA ARG A 39 12.79 11.81 -1.83
C ARG A 39 12.87 11.40 -3.30
N GLN A 40 13.01 10.11 -3.57
CA GLN A 40 12.96 9.59 -4.95
C GLN A 40 11.63 9.89 -5.63
N PHE A 41 10.53 9.92 -4.86
CA PHE A 41 9.22 10.32 -5.36
C PHE A 41 9.14 11.82 -5.67
N SER A 42 9.67 12.68 -4.80
CA SER A 42 9.65 14.13 -4.99
C SER A 42 10.61 14.63 -6.08
N ASP A 43 11.69 13.90 -6.35
CA ASP A 43 12.62 14.16 -7.47
C ASP A 43 11.98 13.92 -8.86
N GLN A 44 10.75 13.39 -8.92
CA GLN A 44 10.01 13.24 -10.16
C GLN A 44 9.60 14.60 -10.74
N THR A 45 9.42 14.63 -12.06
CA THR A 45 9.00 15.85 -12.76
C THR A 45 7.62 16.30 -12.30
N VAL A 46 7.49 17.59 -11.99
CA VAL A 46 6.21 18.21 -11.62
C VAL A 46 5.16 17.94 -12.72
N PRO A 47 3.97 17.42 -12.35
CA PRO A 47 2.90 17.14 -13.29
C PRO A 47 2.50 18.37 -14.10
N ALA A 48 2.28 18.19 -15.40
CA ALA A 48 1.85 19.31 -16.26
C ALA A 48 0.32 19.50 -16.29
N VAL A 49 -0.43 18.47 -15.88
CA VAL A 49 -1.89 18.42 -15.94
C VAL A 49 -2.50 17.80 -14.69
N TYR A 50 -3.70 18.23 -14.34
CA TYR A 50 -4.38 17.80 -13.11
C TYR A 50 -4.59 16.29 -13.03
N ARG A 51 -4.89 15.62 -14.15
CA ARG A 51 -5.01 14.15 -14.19
C ARG A 51 -3.72 13.45 -13.77
N GLU A 52 -2.57 13.99 -14.17
CA GLU A 52 -1.29 13.43 -13.77
C GLU A 52 -1.05 13.67 -12.27
N LEU A 53 -1.38 14.86 -11.76
CA LEU A 53 -1.34 15.13 -10.31
C LEU A 53 -2.16 14.08 -9.53
N LEU A 54 -3.39 13.80 -9.93
CA LEU A 54 -4.23 12.78 -9.28
C LEU A 54 -3.60 11.38 -9.32
N ASN A 55 -3.02 10.99 -10.46
CA ASN A 55 -2.32 9.71 -10.57
C ASN A 55 -1.11 9.66 -9.63
N ARG A 56 -0.37 10.76 -9.47
CA ARG A 56 0.75 10.82 -8.53
C ARG A 56 0.26 10.79 -7.09
N THR A 57 -0.82 11.49 -6.74
CA THR A 57 -1.43 11.41 -5.40
C THR A 57 -1.82 9.97 -5.07
N ALA A 58 -2.42 9.24 -6.02
CA ALA A 58 -2.74 7.83 -5.83
C ALA A 58 -1.47 6.98 -5.61
N ALA A 59 -0.41 7.22 -6.38
CA ALA A 59 0.87 6.51 -6.20
C ALA A 59 1.53 6.82 -4.85
N ALA A 60 1.48 8.07 -4.37
CA ALA A 60 1.97 8.48 -3.06
C ALA A 60 1.19 7.78 -1.93
N ALA A 61 -0.14 7.70 -2.06
CA ALA A 61 -0.97 6.97 -1.09
C ALA A 61 -0.64 5.46 -1.07
N GLN A 62 -0.44 4.83 -2.24
CA GLN A 62 -0.02 3.43 -2.31
C GLN A 62 1.36 3.21 -1.67
N LEU A 63 2.28 4.17 -1.80
CA LEU A 63 3.58 4.11 -1.15
C LEU A 63 3.43 4.14 0.39
N ALA A 64 2.61 5.06 0.92
CA ALA A 64 2.33 5.14 2.35
C ALA A 64 1.65 3.87 2.89
N ILE A 65 0.70 3.30 2.15
CA ILE A 65 0.05 2.04 2.51
C ILE A 65 1.06 0.89 2.59
N ARG A 66 2.06 0.84 1.69
CA ARG A 66 3.10 -0.19 1.74
C ARG A 66 3.98 -0.06 2.99
N TRP A 67 4.33 1.16 3.39
CA TRP A 67 5.06 1.38 4.64
C TRP A 67 4.27 0.91 5.85
N GLN A 68 2.95 1.10 5.85
CA GLN A 68 2.07 0.62 6.91
C GLN A 68 1.87 -0.91 6.88
N ASN A 69 1.77 -1.52 5.70
CA ASN A 69 1.42 -2.93 5.53
C ASN A 69 2.60 -3.90 5.63
N CYS A 70 3.85 -3.43 5.65
CA CYS A 70 5.00 -4.29 5.98
C CYS A 70 4.84 -5.00 7.34
N GLU A 71 4.00 -4.49 8.24
CA GLU A 71 3.64 -5.18 9.49
C GLU A 71 2.44 -6.13 9.36
N GLN A 72 1.45 -5.80 8.52
CA GLN A 72 0.22 -6.58 8.45
C GLN A 72 0.38 -7.90 7.68
N GLU A 73 1.17 -7.95 6.61
CA GLU A 73 1.37 -9.20 5.86
C GLU A 73 2.08 -10.29 6.69
N ALA A 74 2.85 -9.89 7.71
CA ALA A 74 3.47 -10.84 8.65
C ALA A 74 2.47 -11.48 9.63
N MET A 75 1.23 -10.98 9.74
CA MET A 75 0.22 -11.47 10.70
C MET A 75 -0.91 -12.29 10.05
N ILE A 76 -0.88 -12.53 8.72
CA ILE A 76 -1.98 -13.19 7.98
C ILE A 76 -1.48 -14.50 7.32
N ASP A 77 -0.77 -15.35 8.06
CA ASP A 77 -0.38 -16.69 7.59
C ASP A 77 -0.54 -17.76 8.69
N GLU A 78 -1.69 -17.78 9.37
CA GLU A 78 -2.00 -18.86 10.34
C GLU A 78 -3.42 -19.46 10.19
N THR A 79 -4.22 -19.04 9.20
CA THR A 79 -5.64 -19.43 9.09
C THR A 79 -5.98 -20.36 7.92
N LEU A 80 -4.99 -20.91 7.21
CA LEU A 80 -5.21 -21.78 6.04
C LEU A 80 -5.10 -23.29 6.32
N ASP A 81 -4.72 -23.72 7.52
CA ASP A 81 -4.47 -25.15 7.80
C ASP A 81 -5.68 -25.93 8.35
N GLU A 82 -6.82 -25.27 8.59
CA GLU A 82 -8.08 -25.96 8.89
C GLU A 82 -8.78 -26.40 7.60
N SER A 83 -8.17 -27.38 6.92
CA SER A 83 -8.94 -28.23 6.00
C SER A 83 -9.94 -29.01 6.85
N PHE A 84 -11.15 -28.46 6.98
CA PHE A 84 -12.31 -29.23 7.42
C PHE A 84 -12.29 -30.56 6.64
N PRO A 85 -12.24 -31.72 7.30
CA PRO A 85 -12.25 -32.97 6.58
C PRO A 85 -13.53 -32.99 5.76
N ALA A 86 -13.39 -32.98 4.43
CA ALA A 86 -14.47 -33.15 3.50
C ALA A 86 -15.20 -34.42 3.95
N SER A 87 -16.38 -34.23 4.55
CA SER A 87 -17.20 -35.34 5.01
C SER A 87 -17.60 -36.10 3.76
N ASP A 88 -17.00 -37.27 3.55
CA ASP A 88 -17.43 -38.18 2.50
C ASP A 88 -18.96 -38.34 2.62
N PRO A 89 -19.73 -37.97 1.58
CA PRO A 89 -21.18 -38.10 1.65
C PRO A 89 -21.53 -39.58 1.86
N PRO A 90 -22.52 -39.90 2.71
CA PRO A 90 -22.83 -41.29 3.02
C PRO A 90 -23.26 -42.03 1.74
N ALA A 91 -22.56 -43.12 1.43
CA ALA A 91 -22.93 -44.02 0.35
C ALA A 91 -24.25 -44.73 0.73
N PHE A 92 -25.36 -44.36 0.09
CA PHE A 92 -26.61 -45.09 0.20
C PHE A 92 -26.46 -46.46 -0.49
N SER A 93 -26.02 -47.48 0.24
CA SER A 93 -26.21 -48.88 -0.16
C SER A 93 -27.69 -49.22 -0.02
N HIS A 94 -28.45 -49.12 -1.12
CA HIS A 94 -29.78 -49.72 -1.21
C HIS A 94 -29.63 -51.24 -1.12
N ALA A 95 -29.77 -51.79 0.09
CA ALA A 95 -30.11 -53.18 0.29
C ALA A 95 -31.59 -53.35 -0.11
N HIS A 96 -31.82 -53.66 -1.38
CA HIS A 96 -33.12 -54.13 -1.84
C HIS A 96 -33.10 -55.67 -1.82
N ALA A 97 -34.14 -56.22 -1.20
CA ALA A 97 -34.45 -57.64 -1.10
C ALA A 97 -34.61 -58.31 -2.48
#